data_AF-A0AB35HFD8-F1
#
_entry.id   AF-A0AB35HFD8-F1
#
_cell.length_a   1.000
_cell.length_b   1.000
_cell.length_c   1.000
_cell.angle_alpha   90.00
_cell.angle_beta   90.00
_cell.angle_gamma   90.00
#
_symmetry.space_group_name_H-M   'P 1'
#
loop_
_entity.id
_entity.type
_entity.pdbx_description
1 polymer ?
#
loop_
_entity_poly.entity_id
_entity_poly.type
_entity_poly.pdbx_seq_one_letter_code
_entity_poly.pdbx_strand_id
1 'polypeptide(L)'
;ETMFRYLDETLVLDKECPKTNNPIEGGVNAQLRRLLRYHRGMSVEKRIKAVFWWCYLHSPRPLSAKEILKVMPTDASISKI
;
A
#
# COMPACT_ATOMS: atom_id res chain seq x y z
N GLU A 1 -9.95 -3.83 22.98
CA GLU A 1 -9.74 -3.18 21.67
C GLU A 1 -9.79 -4.25 20.59
N THR A 2 -10.74 -4.20 19.65
CA THR A 2 -10.86 -5.19 18.57
C THR A 2 -10.11 -4.65 17.36
N MET A 3 -9.10 -5.38 16.89
CA MET A 3 -8.17 -4.97 15.82
C MET A 3 -8.83 -4.64 14.47
N PHE A 4 -10.13 -4.94 14.30
CA PHE A 4 -10.88 -4.81 13.05
C PHE A 4 -12.14 -3.95 13.20
N ARG A 5 -12.05 -2.86 13.97
CA ARG A 5 -13.17 -1.93 14.22
C ARG A 5 -13.78 -1.31 12.95
N TYR A 6 -13.08 -1.35 11.82
CA TYR A 6 -13.47 -0.72 10.56
C TYR A 6 -13.82 -1.71 9.44
N LEU A 7 -14.03 -2.99 9.73
CA LEU A 7 -14.57 -3.90 8.72
C LEU A 7 -16.03 -3.54 8.45
N ASP A 8 -16.39 -3.50 7.17
CA ASP A 8 -17.77 -3.39 6.72
C ASP A 8 -18.55 -4.60 7.25
N GLU A 9 -19.70 -4.35 7.88
CA GLU A 9 -20.56 -5.40 8.44
C GLU A 9 -21.10 -6.35 7.35
N THR A 10 -21.13 -5.90 6.09
CA THR A 10 -21.54 -6.68 4.92
C THR A 10 -20.40 -7.47 4.29
N LEU A 11 -19.17 -7.34 4.81
CA LEU A 11 -17.99 -7.99 4.24
C LEU A 11 -18.06 -9.51 4.40
N VAL A 12 -18.26 -10.20 3.27
CA VAL A 12 -18.09 -11.66 3.19
C VAL A 12 -16.60 -11.94 3.00
N LEU A 13 -15.99 -12.59 3.97
CA LEU A 13 -14.59 -12.98 3.89
C LEU A 13 -14.46 -14.36 3.25
N ASP A 14 -13.58 -14.48 2.26
CA ASP A 14 -13.22 -15.77 1.67
C ASP A 14 -12.50 -16.71 2.67
N LYS A 15 -11.96 -16.15 3.76
CA LYS A 15 -11.22 -16.87 4.81
C LYS A 15 -11.49 -16.26 6.19
N GLU A 16 -11.39 -17.05 7.24
CA GLU A 16 -11.57 -16.58 8.61
C GLU A 16 -10.54 -15.48 8.96
N CYS A 17 -11.02 -14.36 9.50
CA CYS A 17 -10.14 -13.25 9.89
C CYS A 17 -9.40 -13.59 11.18
N PRO A 18 -8.05 -13.54 11.22
CA PRO A 18 -7.31 -13.86 12.44
C PRO A 18 -7.62 -12.85 13.54
N LYS A 19 -8.09 -13.30 14.71
CA LYS A 19 -8.59 -12.41 15.78
C LYS A 19 -7.51 -11.54 16.44
N THR A 20 -6.23 -11.89 16.29
CA THR A 20 -5.11 -11.31 17.07
C THR A 20 -3.95 -10.78 16.24
N ASN A 21 -3.86 -11.11 14.94
CA ASN A 21 -2.95 -10.42 14.02
C ASN A 21 -3.67 -9.81 12.81
N ASN A 22 -3.19 -8.67 12.31
CA ASN A 22 -3.58 -8.14 11.01
C ASN A 22 -2.54 -8.60 9.98
N PRO A 23 -2.88 -9.54 9.07
CA PRO A 23 -1.93 -10.04 8.07
C PRO A 23 -1.31 -8.95 7.19
N ILE A 24 -2.02 -7.84 6.98
CA ILE A 24 -1.53 -6.68 6.21
C ILE A 24 -0.34 -6.04 6.93
N GLU A 25 -0.35 -5.99 8.26
CA GLU A 25 0.71 -5.37 9.04
C GLU A 25 2.01 -6.17 9.02
N GLY A 26 1.91 -7.49 9.21
CA GLY A 26 3.06 -8.39 9.16
C GLY A 26 3.57 -8.66 7.75
N GLY A 27 2.68 -8.61 6.75
CA GLY A 27 3.01 -8.85 5.35
C GLY A 27 3.37 -7.57 4.61
N VAL A 28 2.38 -6.96 3.96
CA VAL A 28 2.57 -5.84 3.02
C VAL A 28 3.21 -4.63 3.70
N ASN A 29 2.68 -4.19 4.85
CA ASN A 29 3.16 -2.96 5.49
C ASN A 29 4.57 -3.13 6.06
N ALA A 30 4.94 -4.33 6.51
CA ALA A 30 6.31 -4.61 6.93
C ALA A 30 7.32 -4.45 5.78
N GLN A 31 6.96 -4.91 4.58
CA GLN A 31 7.78 -4.78 3.37
C GLN A 31 7.87 -3.33 2.90
N LEU A 32 6.75 -2.58 2.90
CA LEU A 32 6.74 -1.14 2.59
C LEU A 32 7.60 -0.33 3.56
N ARG A 33 7.49 -0.61 4.87
CA ARG A 33 8.36 0.00 5.89
C ARG A 33 9.84 -0.32 5.63
N ARG A 34 10.16 -1.55 5.20
CA ARG A 34 11.53 -1.94 4.84
C ARG A 34 12.04 -1.18 3.61
N LEU A 35 11.23 -1.06 2.56
CA LEU A 35 11.53 -0.27 1.36
C LEU A 35 11.88 1.18 1.74
N LEU A 36 11.03 1.82 2.55
CA LEU A 36 11.23 3.20 2.99
C LEU A 36 12.48 3.37 3.86
N ARG A 37 12.83 2.38 4.70
CA ARG A 37 14.05 2.40 5.50
C ARG A 37 15.32 2.35 4.64
N TYR A 38 15.36 1.48 3.64
CA TYR A 38 16.51 1.37 2.74
C TYR A 38 16.70 2.60 1.85
N HIS A 39 15.60 3.31 1.60
CA HIS A 39 15.59 4.48 0.74
C HIS A 39 15.43 5.81 1.50
N ARG A 40 15.82 5.87 2.77
CA ARG A 40 15.70 7.05 3.63
C ARG A 40 16.39 8.33 3.09
N GLY A 41 17.40 8.18 2.22
CA GLY A 41 18.10 9.30 1.59
C GLY A 41 17.38 9.88 0.36
N MET A 42 16.26 9.29 -0.07
CA MET A 42 15.45 9.84 -1.15
C MET A 42 14.48 10.92 -0.65
N SER A 43 14.17 11.87 -1.53
CA SER A 43 13.12 12.87 -1.27
C SER A 43 11.78 12.20 -0.97
N VAL A 44 10.88 12.94 -0.31
CA VAL A 44 9.54 12.42 0.04
C VAL A 44 8.79 11.98 -1.22
N GLU A 45 8.86 12.76 -2.29
CA GLU A 45 8.22 12.48 -3.58
C GLU A 45 8.72 11.16 -4.18
N LYS A 46 10.04 10.96 -4.17
CA LYS A 46 10.65 9.72 -4.68
C LYS A 46 10.28 8.50 -3.82
N ARG A 47 10.20 8.68 -2.50
CA ARG A 47 9.77 7.61 -1.57
C ARG A 47 8.31 7.23 -1.77
N ILE A 48 7.42 8.21 -1.96
CA ILE A 48 6.01 7.98 -2.28
C ILE A 48 5.90 7.21 -3.60
N LYS A 49 6.55 7.69 -4.66
CA LYS A 49 6.56 7.01 -5.96
C LYS A 49 7.11 5.57 -5.86
N ALA A 50 8.15 5.34 -5.06
CA ALA A 50 8.70 4.00 -4.83
C ALA A 50 7.68 3.07 -4.17
N VAL A 51 6.92 3.54 -3.17
CA VAL A 51 5.82 2.78 -2.54
C VAL A 51 4.74 2.44 -3.56
N PHE A 52 4.29 3.42 -4.35
CA PHE A 52 3.29 3.17 -5.40
C PHE A 52 3.78 2.14 -6.42
N TRP A 53 5.04 2.22 -6.84
CA TRP A 53 5.63 1.26 -7.76
C TRP A 53 5.69 -0.15 -7.17
N TRP A 54 6.09 -0.25 -5.89
CA TRP A 54 6.11 -1.52 -5.18
C TRP A 54 4.71 -2.14 -5.12
N CYS A 55 3.68 -1.36 -4.79
CA CYS A 55 2.29 -1.82 -4.75
C CYS A 55 1.82 -2.31 -6.12
N TYR A 56 2.16 -1.62 -7.21
CA TYR A 56 1.83 -2.08 -8.56
C TYR A 56 2.48 -3.43 -8.87
N LEU A 57 3.79 -3.58 -8.59
CA LEU A 57 4.54 -4.81 -8.91
C LEU A 57 4.06 -6.02 -8.10
N HIS A 58 3.51 -5.78 -6.92
CA HIS A 58 3.01 -6.83 -6.01
C HIS A 58 1.48 -6.96 -6.03
N SER A 59 0.80 -6.24 -6.94
CA SER A 59 -0.64 -6.41 -7.15
C SER A 59 -0.92 -7.69 -7.93
N PRO A 60 -1.88 -8.53 -7.51
CA PRO A 60 -2.28 -9.71 -8.29
C PRO A 60 -2.95 -9.34 -9.62
N ARG A 61 -3.43 -8.10 -9.76
CA ARG A 61 -4.05 -7.56 -10.98
C ARG A 61 -3.54 -6.14 -11.21
N PRO A 62 -2.31 -5.98 -11.73
CA PRO A 62 -1.77 -4.66 -12.03
C PRO A 62 -2.55 -4.03 -13.20
N LEU A 63 -2.70 -2.72 -13.16
CA LEU A 63 -3.23 -1.96 -14.30
C LEU A 63 -2.31 -2.09 -15.51
N SER A 64 -2.82 -1.83 -16.71
CA SER A 64 -1.94 -1.73 -17.88
C SER A 64 -0.97 -0.55 -17.74
N ALA A 65 0.14 -0.59 -18.47
CA ALA A 65 1.11 0.51 -18.50
C ALA A 65 0.47 1.86 -18.89
N LYS A 66 -0.55 1.85 -19.75
CA LYS A 66 -1.28 3.06 -20.16
C LYS A 66 -2.17 3.62 -19.04
N GLU A 67 -2.76 2.75 -18.24
CA GLU A 67 -3.68 3.13 -17.17
C GLU A 67 -2.95 3.55 -15.92
N ILE A 68 -1.86 2.86 -15.56
CA ILE A 68 -1.08 3.20 -14.35
C ILE A 68 -0.50 4.63 -14.44
N LEU A 69 -0.10 5.07 -15.63
CA LEU A 69 0.39 6.44 -15.86
C LEU A 69 -0.66 7.52 -15.55
N LYS A 70 -1.95 7.20 -15.63
CA LYS A 70 -3.03 8.15 -15.33
C LYS A 70 -3.30 8.31 -13.84
N VAL A 71 -3.01 7.26 -13.05
CA VAL A 71 -3.33 7.22 -11.61
C VAL A 71 -2.10 7.40 -10.72
N MET A 72 -0.89 7.26 -11.27
CA MET A 72 0.34 7.49 -10.52
C MET A 72 0.40 8.94 -10.02
N PRO A 73 0.81 9.17 -8.76
CA PRO A 73 0.93 10.51 -8.23
C PRO A 73 2.03 11.28 -8.97
N THR A 74 1.67 12.47 -9.44
CA THR A 74 2.60 13.45 -10.00
C THR A 74 3.28 14.23 -8.88
N ASP A 75 4.43 14.83 -9.16
CA ASP A 75 5.12 15.66 -8.16
C ASP A 75 4.22 16.81 -7.65
N ALA A 76 3.42 17.40 -8.55
CA ALA A 76 2.44 18.43 -8.20
C ALA A 76 1.27 17.93 -7.34
N SER A 77 0.89 16.64 -7.44
CA SER A 77 -0.10 16.05 -6.53
C SER A 77 0.50 15.73 -5.17
N ILE A 78 1.78 15.34 -5.13
CA ILE A 78 2.46 14.99 -3.88
C ILE A 78 2.74 16.25 -3.06
N SER A 79 3.16 17.34 -3.71
CA SER A 79 3.46 18.60 -3.02
C SER A 79 2.25 19.23 -2.33
N LYS A 80 1.04 18.71 -2.57
CA LYS A 80 -0.23 19.17 -1.97
C LYS A 80 -0.68 18.31 -0.79
N ILE A 81 0.03 17.22 -0.48
CA ILE A 81 -0.18 16.35 0.68
C ILE A 81 0.47 17.00 1.90
#